data_AF-A0A147I5S8-F1
#
_entry.id   AF-A0A147I5S8-F1
#
_cell.length_a   1.000
_cell.length_b   1.000
_cell.length_c   1.000
_cell.angle_alpha   90.00
_cell.angle_beta   90.00
_cell.angle_gamma   90.00
#
_symmetry.space_group_name_H-M   'P 1'
#
loop_
_entity.id
_entity.type
_entity.pdbx_description
1 polymer ?
#
loop_
_entity_poly.entity_id
_entity_poly.type
_entity_poly.pdbx_seq_one_letter_code
_entity_poly.pdbx_strand_id
1 'polypeptide(L)'
;MRDAALAAVAARLDAPSSCAAGMAIGQAMDQAAVTLARGTAFLRVQARQPWLDQPWCDRHRLVRSRVVGNWIGELDRLLHVLMDAAALRAGHAPTAWQRNTAAKLAALCTDAAWSAPQLAGMARARATFRYTQGAARRADVRGGAYMTVGWSEPDGTLRRFRIGERVQLSGAALIEICDLYDELAARIVDTAAAFKERAHQGI
;
A
#
# COMPACT_ATOMS: atom_id res chain seq x y z
N MET A 1 -18.85 43.79 34.69
CA MET A 1 -17.40 43.69 34.38
C MET A 1 -16.90 42.25 34.21
N ARG A 2 -17.48 41.24 34.87
CA ARG A 2 -17.14 39.81 34.67
C ARG A 2 -17.68 39.21 33.35
N ASP A 3 -18.78 39.74 32.80
CA ASP A 3 -19.37 39.21 31.56
C ASP A 3 -18.58 39.53 30.29
N ALA A 4 -17.86 40.66 30.26
CA ALA A 4 -17.03 41.04 29.11
C ALA A 4 -15.77 40.16 28.97
N ALA A 5 -15.26 39.63 30.09
CA ALA A 5 -14.08 38.75 30.10
C ALA A 5 -14.42 37.32 29.62
N LEU A 6 -15.64 36.84 29.86
CA LEU A 6 -16.11 35.55 29.35
C LEU A 6 -16.45 35.61 27.84
N ALA A 7 -17.00 36.73 27.36
CA ALA A 7 -17.22 36.95 25.94
C ALA A 7 -15.90 37.03 25.13
N ALA A 8 -14.84 37.60 25.71
CA ALA A 8 -13.51 37.67 25.10
C ALA A 8 -12.75 36.33 25.09
N VAL A 9 -13.09 35.40 25.98
CA VAL A 9 -12.56 34.02 25.97
C VAL A 9 -13.33 33.14 24.99
N ALA A 10 -14.64 33.35 24.82
CA ALA A 10 -15.44 32.69 23.79
C ALA A 10 -15.04 33.14 22.36
N ALA A 11 -14.66 34.41 22.16
CA ALA A 11 -14.15 34.91 20.88
C ALA A 11 -12.69 34.51 20.59
N ARG A 12 -11.91 34.08 21.59
CA ARG A 12 -10.55 33.54 21.41
C ARG A 12 -10.51 32.04 21.11
N LEU A 13 -11.68 31.40 21.09
CA LEU A 13 -11.92 30.08 20.52
C LEU A 13 -12.41 30.18 19.07
N ASP A 14 -12.10 31.29 18.39
CA ASP A 14 -11.98 31.28 16.93
C ASP A 14 -11.01 30.16 16.57
N ALA A 15 -11.61 29.09 16.07
CA ALA A 15 -10.96 27.87 15.67
C ALA A 15 -9.67 28.19 14.90
N PRO A 16 -8.56 27.45 15.11
CA PRO A 16 -7.62 27.25 14.03
C PRO A 16 -8.37 26.59 12.86
N SER A 17 -8.94 27.46 12.03
CA SER A 17 -9.13 27.41 10.59
C SER A 17 -9.32 26.01 10.03
N SER A 18 -10.57 25.62 9.82
CA SER A 18 -10.97 24.49 8.95
C SER A 18 -10.18 24.49 7.62
N CYS A 19 -9.82 25.67 7.10
CA CYS A 19 -8.98 25.83 5.92
C CYS A 19 -7.53 25.38 6.16
N ALA A 20 -6.89 25.77 7.27
CA ALA A 20 -5.53 25.34 7.61
C ALA A 20 -5.45 23.82 7.89
N ALA A 21 -6.45 23.26 8.57
CA ALA A 21 -6.56 21.82 8.77
C ALA A 21 -6.75 21.07 7.44
N GLY A 22 -7.61 21.57 6.56
CA GLY A 22 -7.81 21.03 5.21
C GLY A 22 -6.55 21.10 4.34
N MET A 23 -5.78 22.20 4.42
CA MET A 23 -4.50 22.34 3.73
C MET A 23 -3.45 21.34 4.23
N ALA A 24 -3.34 21.16 5.56
CA ALA A 24 -2.41 20.21 6.16
C ALA A 24 -2.73 18.76 5.75
N ILE A 25 -4.02 18.40 5.70
CA ILE A 25 -4.47 17.09 5.23
C ILE A 25 -4.14 16.88 3.74
N GLY A 26 -4.34 17.90 2.90
CA GLY A 26 -3.96 17.87 1.49
C GLY A 26 -2.47 17.63 1.29
N GLN A 27 -1.62 18.39 2.00
CA GLN A 27 -0.17 18.24 1.96
C GLN A 27 0.30 16.85 2.42
N ALA A 28 -0.33 16.28 3.46
CA ALA A 28 -0.01 14.95 3.94
C ALA A 28 -0.28 13.87 2.88
N MET A 29 -1.38 13.98 2.14
CA MET A 29 -1.70 13.05 1.06
C MET A 29 -0.69 13.16 -0.10
N ASP A 30 -0.40 14.39 -0.53
CA ASP A 30 0.55 14.63 -1.62
C ASP A 30 1.95 14.12 -1.24
N GLN A 31 2.40 14.36 -0.01
CA GLN A 31 3.67 13.86 0.50
C GLN A 31 3.69 12.32 0.57
N ALA A 32 2.60 11.68 0.98
CA ALA A 32 2.50 10.22 1.00
C ALA A 32 2.60 9.63 -0.41
N ALA A 33 1.89 10.22 -1.39
CA ALA A 33 1.95 9.82 -2.79
C ALA A 33 3.36 9.98 -3.38
N VAL A 34 4.01 11.14 -3.17
CA VAL A 34 5.40 11.38 -3.59
C VAL A 34 6.37 10.39 -2.96
N THR A 35 6.17 10.05 -1.68
CA THR A 35 7.04 9.10 -0.97
C THR A 35 6.89 7.69 -1.54
N LEU A 36 5.65 7.25 -1.82
CA LEU A 36 5.40 5.97 -2.49
C LEU A 36 6.02 5.92 -3.88
N ALA A 37 5.84 6.97 -4.69
CA ALA A 37 6.43 7.07 -6.03
C ALA A 37 7.97 7.03 -6.00
N ARG A 38 8.61 7.66 -5.00
CA ARG A 38 10.06 7.55 -4.78
C ARG A 38 10.47 6.12 -4.40
N GLY A 39 9.66 5.46 -3.58
CA GLY A 39 9.85 4.06 -3.21
C GLY A 39 9.80 3.12 -4.42
N THR A 40 8.77 3.24 -5.27
CA THR A 40 8.64 2.44 -6.50
C THR A 40 9.76 2.78 -7.49
N ALA A 41 10.12 4.04 -7.68
CA ALA A 41 11.25 4.45 -8.51
C ALA A 41 12.59 3.84 -8.03
N PHE A 42 12.86 3.86 -6.73
CA PHE A 42 14.04 3.20 -6.15
C PHE A 42 14.04 1.70 -6.46
N LEU A 43 12.91 1.01 -6.27
CA LEU A 43 12.82 -0.43 -6.52
C LEU A 43 12.91 -0.81 -7.99
N ARG A 44 12.46 0.06 -8.92
CA ARG A 44 12.70 -0.14 -10.36
C ARG A 44 14.19 -0.11 -10.70
N VAL A 45 15.00 0.69 -10.00
CA VAL A 45 16.46 0.63 -10.14
C VAL A 45 16.99 -0.70 -9.58
N GLN A 46 16.48 -1.15 -8.42
CA GLN A 46 16.87 -2.44 -7.84
C GLN A 46 16.44 -3.64 -8.69
N ALA A 47 15.37 -3.53 -9.47
CA ALA A 47 14.92 -4.60 -10.38
C ALA A 47 15.95 -4.96 -11.45
N ARG A 48 16.93 -4.08 -11.73
CA ARG A 48 18.02 -4.33 -12.67
C ARG A 48 19.18 -5.11 -12.07
N GLN A 49 19.12 -5.42 -10.77
CA GLN A 49 20.20 -6.12 -10.10
C GLN A 49 20.25 -7.58 -10.56
N PRO A 50 21.38 -8.06 -11.13
CA PRO A 50 21.46 -9.40 -11.72
C PRO A 50 21.13 -10.53 -10.75
N TRP A 51 21.31 -10.29 -9.45
CA TRP A 51 21.10 -11.30 -8.44
C TRP A 51 19.63 -11.68 -8.25
N LEU A 52 18.65 -10.88 -8.69
CA LEU A 52 17.23 -11.21 -8.61
C LEU A 52 16.87 -12.38 -9.53
N ASP A 53 17.45 -12.39 -10.73
CA ASP A 53 17.15 -13.40 -11.76
C ASP A 53 18.04 -14.65 -11.65
N GLN A 54 19.03 -14.64 -10.76
CA GLN A 54 19.94 -15.75 -10.53
C GLN A 54 19.48 -16.66 -9.39
N PRO A 55 19.72 -17.98 -9.48
CA PRO A 55 19.53 -18.89 -8.36
C PRO A 55 20.34 -18.47 -7.12
N TRP A 56 19.75 -18.62 -5.94
CA TRP A 56 20.41 -18.29 -4.68
C TRP A 56 20.91 -19.55 -3.96
N CYS A 57 22.18 -19.56 -3.59
CA CYS A 57 22.68 -20.50 -2.57
C CYS A 57 22.05 -20.19 -1.20
N ASP A 58 22.14 -21.13 -0.25
CA ASP A 58 21.45 -21.03 1.04
C ASP A 58 21.84 -19.80 1.85
N ARG A 59 23.13 -19.43 1.86
CA ARG A 59 23.61 -18.22 2.54
C ARG A 59 22.99 -16.95 1.97
N HIS A 60 22.96 -16.83 0.65
CA HIS A 60 22.36 -15.68 -0.02
C HIS A 60 20.84 -15.65 0.15
N ARG A 61 20.20 -16.82 0.22
CA ARG A 61 18.75 -16.93 0.36
C ARG A 61 18.24 -16.29 1.64
N LEU A 62 18.90 -16.51 2.77
CA LEU A 62 18.53 -15.88 4.05
C LEU A 62 18.49 -14.35 3.92
N VAL A 63 19.57 -13.76 3.41
CA VAL A 63 19.74 -12.30 3.34
C VAL A 63 18.83 -11.70 2.26
N ARG A 64 18.87 -12.23 1.04
CA ARG A 64 18.12 -11.71 -0.10
C ARG A 64 16.62 -11.85 0.08
N SER A 65 16.15 -12.96 0.66
CA SER A 65 14.73 -13.11 1.00
C SER A 65 14.30 -12.03 2.00
N ARG A 66 15.10 -11.75 3.02
CA ARG A 66 14.77 -10.69 3.98
C ARG A 66 14.73 -9.31 3.32
N VAL A 67 15.67 -9.02 2.42
CA VAL A 67 15.69 -7.77 1.63
C VAL A 67 14.41 -7.64 0.81
N VAL A 68 14.05 -8.66 0.02
CA VAL A 68 12.83 -8.66 -0.80
C VAL A 68 11.57 -8.53 0.06
N GLY A 69 11.48 -9.29 1.15
CA GLY A 69 10.36 -9.22 2.09
C GLY A 69 10.22 -7.85 2.76
N ASN A 70 11.34 -7.15 2.99
CA ASN A 70 11.32 -5.77 3.48
C ASN A 70 10.87 -4.79 2.41
N TRP A 71 11.33 -4.92 1.16
CA TRP A 71 10.87 -4.07 0.06
C TRP A 71 9.36 -4.13 -0.14
N ILE A 72 8.78 -5.33 -0.26
CA ILE A 72 7.33 -5.48 -0.39
C ILE A 72 6.61 -4.93 0.85
N GLY A 73 7.13 -5.20 2.05
CA GLY A 73 6.55 -4.68 3.28
C GLY A 73 6.62 -3.16 3.44
N GLU A 74 7.61 -2.51 2.83
CA GLU A 74 7.71 -1.05 2.80
C GLU A 74 6.68 -0.45 1.85
N LEU A 75 6.53 -1.01 0.65
CA LEU A 75 5.50 -0.60 -0.30
C LEU A 75 4.09 -0.71 0.32
N ASP A 76 3.78 -1.85 0.96
CA ASP A 76 2.54 -2.05 1.73
C ASP A 76 2.30 -0.91 2.73
N ARG A 77 3.34 -0.54 3.50
CA ARG A 77 3.25 0.50 4.53
C ARG A 77 3.03 1.88 3.93
N LEU A 78 3.77 2.22 2.88
CA LEU A 78 3.64 3.51 2.20
C LEU A 78 2.24 3.66 1.58
N LEU A 79 1.71 2.59 0.97
CA LEU A 79 0.34 2.56 0.47
C LEU A 79 -0.68 2.72 1.61
N HIS A 80 -0.45 2.09 2.77
CA HIS A 80 -1.31 2.29 3.95
C HIS A 80 -1.38 3.74 4.41
N VAL A 81 -0.23 4.43 4.47
CA VAL A 81 -0.13 5.85 4.84
C VAL A 81 -0.87 6.72 3.83
N LEU A 82 -0.73 6.45 2.53
CA LEU A 82 -1.48 7.15 1.50
C LEU A 82 -3.00 6.96 1.66
N MET A 83 -3.45 5.73 1.91
CA MET A 83 -4.88 5.46 2.16
C MET A 83 -5.39 6.16 3.43
N ASP A 84 -4.59 6.27 4.50
CA ASP A 84 -4.98 7.02 5.70
C ASP A 84 -5.14 8.51 5.41
N ALA A 85 -4.17 9.11 4.70
CA ALA A 85 -4.23 10.51 4.33
C ALA A 85 -5.40 10.82 3.38
N ALA A 86 -5.67 9.92 2.42
CA ALA A 86 -6.79 10.04 1.50
C ALA A 86 -8.15 9.89 2.21
N ALA A 87 -8.28 8.94 3.14
CA ALA A 87 -9.50 8.79 3.94
C ALA A 87 -9.77 10.04 4.79
N LEU A 88 -8.75 10.59 5.45
CA LEU A 88 -8.85 11.84 6.20
C LEU A 88 -9.28 13.00 5.31
N ARG A 89 -8.73 13.10 4.09
CA ARG A 89 -9.11 14.12 3.10
C ARG A 89 -10.57 13.98 2.65
N ALA A 90 -11.07 12.76 2.54
CA ALA A 90 -12.47 12.47 2.23
C ALA A 90 -13.41 12.64 3.44
N GLY A 91 -12.91 13.04 4.62
CA GLY A 91 -13.70 13.21 5.83
C GLY A 91 -14.03 11.91 6.56
N HIS A 92 -13.36 10.82 6.24
CA HIS A 92 -13.52 9.53 6.91
C HIS A 92 -12.50 9.36 8.05
N ALA A 93 -12.97 8.94 9.22
CA ALA A 93 -12.09 8.57 10.31
C ALA A 93 -11.38 7.23 10.00
N PRO A 94 -10.07 7.10 10.25
CA PRO A 94 -9.38 5.82 10.13
C PRO A 94 -10.00 4.81 11.10
N THR A 95 -10.55 3.71 10.59
CA THR A 95 -11.10 2.66 11.47
C THR A 95 -10.03 1.63 11.78
N ALA A 96 -9.76 1.41 13.08
CA ALA A 96 -8.73 0.47 13.57
C ALA A 96 -8.94 -1.00 13.14
N TRP A 97 -10.13 -1.33 12.62
CA TRP A 97 -10.52 -2.67 12.16
C TRP A 97 -10.01 -3.02 10.75
N GLN A 98 -9.52 -2.05 9.98
CA GLN A 98 -9.05 -2.25 8.60
C GLN A 98 -7.57 -2.63 8.54
N ARG A 99 -7.21 -3.80 9.09
CA ARG A 99 -5.80 -4.27 9.12
C ARG A 99 -5.28 -4.79 7.77
N ASN A 100 -6.17 -5.13 6.84
CA ASN A 100 -5.80 -5.65 5.52
C ASN A 100 -5.87 -4.53 4.47
N THR A 101 -4.75 -4.29 3.78
CA THR A 101 -4.62 -3.33 2.67
C THR A 101 -5.75 -3.45 1.65
N ALA A 102 -6.12 -4.66 1.24
CA ALA A 102 -7.18 -4.87 0.25
C ALA A 102 -8.56 -4.44 0.75
N ALA A 103 -8.87 -4.71 2.03
CA ALA A 103 -10.17 -4.33 2.61
C ALA A 103 -10.27 -2.81 2.81
N LYS A 104 -9.16 -2.17 3.23
CA LYS A 104 -9.09 -0.72 3.35
C LYS A 104 -9.22 -0.04 1.98
N LEU A 105 -8.54 -0.58 0.98
CA LEU A 105 -8.63 -0.10 -0.39
C LEU A 105 -10.05 -0.23 -0.94
N ALA A 106 -10.70 -1.38 -0.77
CA ALA A 106 -12.07 -1.59 -1.23
C ALA A 106 -13.08 -0.63 -0.57
N ALA A 107 -12.85 -0.24 0.70
CA ALA A 107 -13.69 0.72 1.39
C ALA A 107 -13.49 2.17 0.90
N LEU A 108 -12.26 2.51 0.49
CA LEU A 108 -11.91 3.87 0.03
C LEU A 108 -12.13 4.07 -1.47
N CYS A 109 -11.82 3.06 -2.27
CA CYS A 109 -11.80 3.08 -3.73
C CYS A 109 -12.34 1.73 -4.25
N THR A 110 -13.66 1.64 -4.39
CA THR A 110 -14.34 0.43 -4.89
C THR A 110 -13.84 0.00 -6.25
N ASP A 111 -13.48 0.97 -7.10
CA ASP A 111 -12.97 0.73 -8.45
C ASP A 111 -11.58 0.07 -8.45
N ALA A 112 -10.88 0.03 -7.32
CA ALA A 112 -9.61 -0.66 -7.16
C ALA A 112 -9.76 -2.10 -6.61
N ALA A 113 -10.99 -2.60 -6.46
CA ALA A 113 -11.26 -3.96 -5.97
C ALA A 113 -10.66 -5.07 -6.85
N TRP A 114 -10.39 -4.79 -8.13
CA TRP A 114 -9.71 -5.71 -9.04
C TRP A 114 -8.34 -6.17 -8.54
N SER A 115 -7.66 -5.35 -7.74
CA SER A 115 -6.32 -5.63 -7.21
C SER A 115 -6.33 -6.55 -5.99
N ALA A 116 -7.51 -6.87 -5.43
CA ALA A 116 -7.61 -7.66 -4.20
C ALA A 116 -6.88 -9.01 -4.27
N PRO A 117 -6.94 -9.80 -5.37
CA PRO A 117 -6.16 -11.04 -5.51
C PRO A 117 -4.65 -10.78 -5.49
N GLN A 118 -4.17 -9.74 -6.17
CA GLN A 118 -2.75 -9.36 -6.20
C GLN A 118 -2.27 -8.92 -4.82
N LEU A 119 -3.02 -8.07 -4.11
CA LEU A 119 -2.67 -7.63 -2.76
C LEU A 119 -2.66 -8.80 -1.76
N ALA A 120 -3.60 -9.74 -1.86
CA ALA A 120 -3.59 -10.96 -1.06
C ALA A 120 -2.35 -11.83 -1.37
N GLY A 121 -1.99 -11.93 -2.65
CA GLY A 121 -0.77 -12.59 -3.11
C GLY A 121 0.50 -11.90 -2.61
N MET A 122 0.54 -10.57 -2.58
CA MET A 122 1.64 -9.77 -2.02
C MET A 122 1.82 -10.02 -0.53
N ALA A 123 0.74 -10.05 0.24
CA ALA A 123 0.80 -10.38 1.66
C ALA A 123 1.40 -11.78 1.91
N ARG A 124 1.04 -12.78 1.08
CA ARG A 124 1.62 -14.13 1.14
C ARG A 124 3.09 -14.15 0.72
N ALA A 125 3.44 -13.47 -0.35
CA ALA A 125 4.82 -13.38 -0.84
C ALA A 125 5.74 -12.74 0.20
N ARG A 126 5.32 -11.60 0.78
CA ARG A 126 6.02 -10.92 1.87
C ARG A 126 6.26 -11.85 3.06
N ALA A 127 5.22 -12.54 3.53
CA ALA A 127 5.36 -13.49 4.65
C ALA A 127 6.33 -14.62 4.31
N THR A 128 6.28 -15.14 3.08
CA THR A 128 7.17 -16.19 2.59
C THR A 128 8.63 -15.74 2.57
N PHE A 129 8.90 -14.55 2.05
CA PHE A 129 10.25 -13.99 2.05
C PHE A 129 10.77 -13.69 3.47
N ARG A 130 9.91 -13.17 4.34
CA ARG A 130 10.29 -12.73 5.70
C ARG A 130 10.50 -13.88 6.68
N TYR A 131 9.67 -14.92 6.62
CA TYR A 131 9.62 -15.96 7.65
C TYR A 131 10.09 -17.33 7.19
N THR A 132 10.01 -17.62 5.89
CA THR A 132 10.33 -18.96 5.35
C THR A 132 11.46 -18.92 4.32
N GLN A 133 12.17 -17.80 4.22
CA GLN A 133 13.32 -17.62 3.33
C GLN A 133 12.96 -17.99 1.87
N GLY A 134 11.76 -17.60 1.45
CA GLY A 134 11.26 -17.88 0.10
C GLY A 134 10.65 -19.28 -0.09
N ALA A 135 10.55 -20.15 0.93
CA ALA A 135 9.78 -21.40 0.78
C ALA A 135 8.28 -21.13 0.83
N ALA A 136 7.54 -21.54 -0.20
CA ALA A 136 6.09 -21.57 -0.19
C ALA A 136 5.59 -22.53 0.89
N ARG A 137 5.00 -22.01 1.96
CA ARG A 137 4.50 -22.83 3.09
C ARG A 137 3.03 -22.62 3.43
N ARG A 138 2.38 -21.64 2.81
CA ARG A 138 0.97 -21.32 3.08
C ARG A 138 0.19 -21.39 1.78
N ALA A 139 -0.65 -22.41 1.66
CA ALA A 139 -1.54 -22.55 0.52
C ALA A 139 -2.61 -21.45 0.51
N ASP A 140 -3.17 -21.21 -0.68
CA ASP A 140 -4.25 -20.24 -0.88
C ASP A 140 -5.49 -20.60 -0.06
N VAL A 141 -5.77 -21.91 0.03
CA VAL A 141 -6.86 -22.50 0.80
C VAL A 141 -6.33 -23.54 1.77
N ARG A 142 -7.07 -23.79 2.87
CA ARG A 142 -6.69 -24.81 3.86
C ARG A 142 -6.60 -26.18 3.17
N GLY A 143 -5.46 -26.86 3.32
CA GLY A 143 -5.19 -28.15 2.68
C GLY A 143 -4.86 -28.08 1.18
N GLY A 144 -4.78 -26.89 0.58
CA GLY A 144 -4.43 -26.72 -0.83
C GLY A 144 -2.96 -27.06 -1.12
N ALA A 145 -2.66 -27.32 -2.40
CA ALA A 145 -1.32 -27.68 -2.86
C ALA A 145 -0.51 -26.49 -3.41
N TYR A 146 -1.13 -25.32 -3.57
CA TYR A 146 -0.54 -24.16 -4.24
C TYR A 146 -0.69 -22.89 -3.42
N MET A 147 0.29 -22.01 -3.57
CA MET A 147 0.32 -20.65 -3.06
C MET A 147 0.44 -19.67 -4.23
N THR A 148 -0.49 -18.74 -4.33
CA THR A 148 -0.52 -17.67 -5.33
C THR A 148 0.17 -16.43 -4.79
N VAL A 149 1.09 -15.86 -5.56
CA VAL A 149 1.74 -14.56 -5.29
C VAL A 149 1.03 -13.45 -6.07
N GLY A 150 1.41 -12.19 -5.83
CA GLY A 150 0.70 -11.04 -6.39
C GLY A 150 1.32 -10.44 -7.65
N TRP A 151 2.21 -11.18 -8.32
CA TRP A 151 2.72 -10.86 -9.65
C TRP A 151 2.39 -12.01 -10.60
N SER A 152 2.48 -11.75 -11.89
CA SER A 152 1.92 -12.60 -12.92
C SER A 152 2.98 -13.49 -13.59
N GLU A 153 2.49 -14.55 -14.23
CA GLU A 153 3.20 -15.26 -15.30
C GLU A 153 3.07 -14.46 -16.63
N PRO A 154 3.84 -14.80 -17.67
CA PRO A 154 3.79 -14.08 -18.96
C PRO A 154 2.40 -14.06 -19.64
N ASP A 155 1.51 -14.99 -19.28
CA ASP A 155 0.13 -15.05 -19.77
C ASP A 155 -0.84 -14.13 -19.01
N GLY A 156 -0.34 -13.36 -18.02
CA GLY A 156 -1.12 -12.44 -17.20
C GLY A 156 -1.87 -13.11 -16.04
N THR A 157 -1.75 -14.43 -15.87
CA THR A 157 -2.32 -15.10 -14.70
C THR A 157 -1.42 -14.94 -13.49
N LEU A 158 -2.00 -14.84 -12.29
CA LEU A 158 -1.19 -14.73 -11.08
C LEU A 158 -0.33 -15.96 -10.87
N ARG A 159 0.95 -15.74 -10.61
CA ARG A 159 1.94 -16.79 -10.46
C ARG A 159 1.66 -17.66 -9.25
N ARG A 160 1.82 -18.98 -9.43
CA ARG A 160 1.54 -19.99 -8.41
C ARG A 160 2.75 -20.87 -8.18
N PHE A 161 2.99 -21.19 -6.92
CA PHE A 161 4.04 -22.10 -6.48
C PHE A 161 3.43 -23.26 -5.75
N ARG A 162 3.90 -24.48 -6.01
CA ARG A 162 3.53 -25.64 -5.20
C ARG A 162 4.09 -25.47 -3.79
N ILE A 163 3.36 -25.93 -2.78
CA ILE A 163 3.87 -25.92 -1.40
C ILE A 163 5.15 -26.75 -1.31
N GLY A 164 6.18 -26.15 -0.69
CA GLY A 164 7.55 -26.66 -0.64
C GLY A 164 8.50 -26.02 -1.65
N GLU A 165 7.98 -25.44 -2.73
CA GLU A 165 8.80 -24.76 -3.75
C GLU A 165 9.44 -23.48 -3.23
N ARG A 166 10.51 -23.08 -3.92
CA ARG A 166 11.18 -21.81 -3.65
C ARG A 166 10.62 -20.73 -4.56
N VAL A 167 9.97 -19.76 -3.93
CA VAL A 167 9.57 -18.52 -4.56
C VAL A 167 10.82 -17.70 -4.86
N GLN A 168 10.97 -17.33 -6.13
CA GLN A 168 11.99 -16.39 -6.59
C GLN A 168 11.26 -15.19 -7.19
N LEU A 169 11.68 -14.00 -6.77
CA LEU A 169 11.22 -12.74 -7.36
C LEU A 169 12.23 -12.32 -8.43
N SER A 170 11.78 -12.24 -9.68
CA SER A 170 12.59 -11.73 -10.79
C SER A 170 12.57 -10.21 -10.84
N GLY A 171 13.48 -9.62 -11.61
CA GLY A 171 13.47 -8.18 -11.91
C GLY A 171 12.15 -7.75 -12.56
N ALA A 172 11.66 -8.53 -13.53
CA ALA A 172 10.39 -8.26 -14.21
C ALA A 172 9.19 -8.26 -13.24
N ALA A 173 9.13 -9.24 -12.33
CA ALA A 173 8.09 -9.29 -11.32
C ALA A 173 8.18 -8.11 -10.34
N LEU A 174 9.38 -7.64 -9.99
CA LEU A 174 9.53 -6.45 -9.15
C LEU A 174 9.05 -5.17 -9.86
N ILE A 175 9.24 -5.06 -11.18
CA ILE A 175 8.69 -3.96 -11.98
C ILE A 175 7.16 -4.01 -11.98
N GLU A 176 6.56 -5.17 -12.24
CA GLU A 176 5.10 -5.35 -12.18
C GLU A 176 4.52 -4.95 -10.82
N ILE A 177 5.19 -5.32 -9.72
CA ILE A 177 4.80 -4.87 -8.38
C ILE A 177 4.87 -3.34 -8.29
N CYS A 178 5.93 -2.71 -8.77
CA CYS A 178 6.03 -1.24 -8.75
C CYS A 178 4.91 -0.57 -9.55
N ASP A 179 4.56 -1.11 -10.72
CA ASP A 179 3.51 -0.58 -11.58
C ASP A 179 2.13 -0.72 -10.92
N LEU A 180 1.85 -1.86 -10.29
CA LEU A 180 0.64 -2.07 -9.48
C LEU A 180 0.51 -1.01 -8.39
N TYR A 181 1.57 -0.74 -7.63
CA TYR A 181 1.53 0.22 -6.53
C TYR A 181 1.37 1.67 -7.00
N ASP A 182 1.97 2.03 -8.13
CA ASP A 182 1.78 3.35 -8.74
C ASP A 182 0.34 3.52 -9.28
N GLU A 183 -0.23 2.50 -9.90
CA GLU A 183 -1.63 2.53 -10.36
C GLU A 183 -2.59 2.67 -9.18
N LEU A 184 -2.37 1.90 -8.10
CA LEU A 184 -3.17 2.02 -6.88
C LEU A 184 -3.06 3.41 -6.27
N ALA A 185 -1.85 3.99 -6.24
CA ALA A 185 -1.63 5.33 -5.74
C ALA A 185 -2.42 6.37 -6.55
N ALA A 186 -2.36 6.31 -7.88
CA ALA A 186 -3.09 7.21 -8.77
C ALA A 186 -4.61 7.11 -8.51
N ARG A 187 -5.16 5.89 -8.46
CA ARG A 187 -6.59 5.66 -8.18
C ARG A 187 -7.02 6.23 -6.82
N ILE A 188 -6.21 6.07 -5.78
CA ILE A 188 -6.50 6.62 -4.45
C ILE A 188 -6.53 8.16 -4.48
N VAL A 189 -5.55 8.78 -5.15
CA VAL A 189 -5.46 10.24 -5.27
C VAL A 189 -6.66 10.80 -6.04
N ASP A 190 -7.01 10.20 -7.17
CA ASP A 190 -8.14 10.62 -8.01
C ASP A 190 -9.47 10.48 -7.25
N THR A 191 -9.64 9.37 -6.52
CA THR A 191 -10.83 9.12 -5.70
C THR A 191 -10.98 10.18 -4.61
N ALA A 192 -9.89 10.53 -3.91
CA ALA A 192 -9.91 11.55 -2.87
C ALA A 192 -10.16 12.97 -3.42
N ALA A 193 -9.71 13.27 -4.65
CA ALA A 193 -10.01 14.52 -5.32
C ALA A 193 -11.51 14.64 -5.66
N ALA A 194 -12.11 13.57 -6.21
CA ALA A 194 -13.53 13.54 -6.56
C ALA A 194 -14.45 13.73 -5.34
N PHE A 195 -14.10 13.17 -4.18
CA PHE A 195 -14.85 13.39 -2.94
C PHE A 195 -14.83 14.86 -2.49
N LYS A 196 -13.68 15.53 -2.62
CA LYS A 196 -13.56 16.95 -2.31
C LYS A 196 -14.47 17.80 -3.19
N GLU A 197 -14.49 17.56 -4.50
CA GLU A 197 -15.31 18.35 -5.45
C GLU A 197 -16.81 18.22 -5.16
N ARG A 198 -17.30 17.00 -4.90
CA ARG A 198 -18.71 16.76 -4.53
C ARG A 198 -19.11 17.47 -3.23
N ALA A 199 -18.21 17.53 -2.26
CA ALA A 199 -18.47 18.27 -1.01
C ALA A 199 -18.57 19.80 -1.23
N HIS A 200 -17.95 20.35 -2.28
CA HIS A 200 -18.04 21.78 -2.62
C HIS A 200 -19.26 22.13 -3.49
N GLN A 201 -19.83 21.15 -4.21
CA GLN A 201 -21.00 21.34 -5.10
C GLN A 201 -22.35 21.16 -4.39
N GLY A 202 -22.37 20.72 -3.13
CA GLY A 202 -23.58 20.45 -2.34
C GLY A 202 -24.00 21.57 -1.39
N ILE A 203 -23.89 22.85 -1.80
CA ILE A 203 -24.47 24.01 -1.09
C ILE A 203 -25.54 24.63 -1.97
#